data_AF-A0A2V6LRC5-F1
#
_entry.id   AF-A0A2V6LRC5-F1
#
_cell.length_a   1.000
_cell.length_b   1.000
_cell.length_c   1.000
_cell.angle_alpha   90.00
_cell.angle_beta   90.00
_cell.angle_gamma   90.00
#
_symmetry.space_group_name_H-M   'P 1'
#
loop_
_entity.id
_entity.type
_entity.pdbx_description
1 polymer ?
#
loop_
_entity_poly.entity_id
_entity_poly.type
_entity_poly.pdbx_seq_one_letter_code
_entity_poly.pdbx_strand_id
1 'polypeptide(L)'
;MTANGGTSGGLGGTILIEDSADIPLPQFQVFGNGVLDLTNVTDPTMPIGSLAGDGMVLLAGHTLSVGNNNLNTTFSGVIQDSGALAKAGTGTLTLTGANTHTGGTTVSAGTLIASNRSGSATGTGSVNVSAGTLSGKGIIQGAVTLGTGNGAGAVLGPSVGSNQPARLTLKKTLTFKADSNYTYKLNTNNARADQVIAKGVTIESGAQFDFQAVANKRLTSGTVFTAISNTSANPISGTFANLPDGSTFTAGRNNFQVSYSGGDGNDLTLAVVP
;
A
#
# COMPACT_ATOMS: atom_id res chain seq x y z
N MET A 1 -17.97 7.23 -17.61
CA MET A 1 -18.79 8.38 -17.18
C MET A 1 -17.90 9.40 -16.50
N THR A 2 -18.18 10.68 -16.70
CA THR A 2 -17.37 11.78 -16.17
C THR A 2 -18.24 12.76 -15.39
N ALA A 3 -17.88 13.01 -14.13
CA ALA A 3 -18.45 14.07 -13.30
C ALA A 3 -17.42 15.20 -13.20
N ASN A 4 -17.71 16.34 -13.82
CA ASN A 4 -16.84 17.51 -13.77
C ASN A 4 -17.21 18.42 -12.60
N GLY A 5 -16.24 19.21 -12.14
CA GLY A 5 -16.52 20.28 -11.20
C GLY A 5 -17.32 21.41 -11.85
N GLY A 6 -18.07 22.14 -11.04
CA GLY A 6 -18.76 23.35 -11.46
C GLY A 6 -17.79 24.51 -11.71
N THR A 7 -18.16 25.42 -12.60
CA THR A 7 -17.40 26.65 -12.86
C THR A 7 -17.73 27.74 -11.83
N SER A 8 -16.75 28.56 -11.45
CA SER A 8 -16.96 29.76 -10.62
C SER A 8 -17.63 29.50 -9.26
N GLY A 9 -17.34 28.36 -8.62
CA GLY A 9 -17.92 27.97 -7.33
C GLY A 9 -19.31 27.33 -7.43
N GLY A 10 -19.81 27.07 -8.65
CA GLY A 10 -21.04 26.31 -8.86
C GLY A 10 -20.92 24.84 -8.45
N LEU A 11 -22.07 24.16 -8.31
CA LEU A 11 -22.13 22.73 -7.99
C LEU A 11 -21.49 21.87 -9.09
N GLY A 12 -20.77 20.81 -8.70
CA GLY A 12 -20.25 19.82 -9.63
C GLY A 12 -21.31 18.84 -10.10
N GLY A 13 -21.00 18.12 -11.17
CA GLY A 13 -21.83 17.01 -11.65
C GLY A 13 -21.83 15.85 -10.66
N THR A 14 -22.96 15.17 -10.51
CA THR A 14 -23.08 13.96 -9.71
C THR A 14 -23.33 12.77 -10.63
N ILE A 15 -22.57 11.70 -10.45
CA ILE A 15 -22.90 10.38 -10.98
C ILE A 15 -23.50 9.59 -9.84
N LEU A 16 -24.78 9.30 -9.96
CA LEU A 16 -25.54 8.45 -9.05
C LEU A 16 -25.61 7.04 -9.63
N ILE A 17 -25.36 6.04 -8.79
CA ILE A 17 -25.53 4.63 -9.16
C ILE A 17 -26.77 4.11 -8.42
N GLU A 18 -27.72 3.53 -9.15
CA GLU A 18 -29.02 3.07 -8.62
C GLU A 18 -29.21 1.54 -8.69
N ASP A 19 -28.46 0.82 -9.53
CA ASP A 19 -28.44 -0.64 -9.61
C ASP A 19 -27.09 -1.13 -10.19
N SER A 20 -26.65 -2.32 -9.79
CA SER A 20 -25.40 -3.01 -10.15
C SER A 20 -25.61 -4.18 -11.12
N ALA A 21 -26.85 -4.61 -11.34
CA ALA A 21 -27.15 -5.67 -12.29
C ALA A 21 -26.92 -5.18 -13.74
N ASP A 22 -25.97 -5.79 -14.44
CA ASP A 22 -25.70 -5.69 -15.88
C ASP A 22 -24.83 -4.53 -16.42
N ILE A 23 -24.09 -3.78 -15.58
CA ILE A 23 -23.19 -2.74 -16.12
C ILE A 23 -21.85 -3.34 -16.58
N PRO A 24 -21.41 -3.13 -17.84
CA PRO A 24 -20.04 -3.44 -18.25
C PRO A 24 -19.08 -2.57 -17.45
N LEU A 25 -18.31 -3.18 -16.53
CA LEU A 25 -17.24 -2.61 -15.70
C LEU A 25 -16.96 -1.11 -15.95
N PRO A 26 -17.77 -0.18 -15.38
CA PRO A 26 -17.77 1.22 -15.80
C PRO A 26 -16.48 1.93 -15.41
N GLN A 27 -16.03 2.84 -16.27
CA GLN A 27 -14.92 3.74 -15.97
C GLN A 27 -15.47 5.08 -15.44
N PHE A 28 -15.00 5.51 -14.29
CA PHE A 28 -15.40 6.75 -13.65
C PHE A 28 -14.25 7.75 -13.61
N GLN A 29 -14.52 8.96 -14.09
CA GLN A 29 -13.64 10.11 -13.95
C GLN A 29 -14.39 11.19 -13.16
N VAL A 30 -13.87 11.56 -12.00
CA VAL A 30 -14.54 12.53 -11.11
C VAL A 30 -13.56 13.66 -10.83
N PHE A 31 -13.94 14.90 -11.14
CA PHE A 31 -13.04 16.05 -11.07
C PHE A 31 -13.60 17.19 -10.22
N GLY A 32 -12.71 17.95 -9.56
CA GLY A 32 -13.06 19.13 -8.78
C GLY A 32 -14.07 18.84 -7.68
N ASN A 33 -15.22 19.51 -7.69
CA ASN A 33 -16.34 19.22 -6.79
C ASN A 33 -17.40 18.28 -7.40
N GLY A 34 -17.06 17.54 -8.46
CA GLY A 34 -17.89 16.45 -8.97
C GLY A 34 -17.92 15.27 -7.99
N VAL A 35 -18.99 14.48 -8.06
CA VAL A 35 -19.28 13.41 -7.08
C VAL A 35 -19.62 12.09 -7.79
N LEU A 36 -19.05 11.00 -7.30
CA LEU A 36 -19.58 9.64 -7.49
C LEU A 36 -20.29 9.22 -6.20
N ASP A 37 -21.59 8.96 -6.28
CA ASP A 37 -22.45 8.73 -5.12
C ASP A 37 -23.06 7.32 -5.16
N LEU A 38 -22.79 6.53 -4.11
CA LEU A 38 -23.30 5.18 -3.92
C LEU A 38 -24.52 5.11 -2.99
N THR A 39 -25.13 6.24 -2.60
CA THR A 39 -26.25 6.27 -1.64
C THR A 39 -27.45 5.42 -2.06
N ASN A 40 -27.69 5.27 -3.37
CA ASN A 40 -28.80 4.48 -3.91
C ASN A 40 -28.39 3.08 -4.37
N VAL A 41 -27.15 2.65 -4.13
CA VAL A 41 -26.73 1.29 -4.42
C VAL A 41 -27.42 0.34 -3.44
N THR A 42 -27.95 -0.77 -3.95
CA THR A 42 -28.60 -1.81 -3.15
C THR A 42 -27.68 -2.99 -2.85
N ASP A 43 -26.72 -3.25 -3.74
CA ASP A 43 -25.70 -4.28 -3.54
C ASP A 43 -24.63 -3.85 -2.53
N PRO A 44 -24.21 -4.74 -1.61
CA PRO A 44 -23.17 -4.41 -0.63
C PRO A 44 -21.81 -4.11 -1.28
N THR A 45 -21.60 -4.53 -2.53
CA THR A 45 -20.39 -4.28 -3.31
C THR A 45 -20.73 -3.80 -4.71
N MET A 46 -20.19 -2.64 -5.09
CA MET A 46 -20.31 -2.07 -6.43
C MET A 46 -18.99 -2.27 -7.22
N PRO A 47 -18.93 -3.20 -8.19
CA PRO A 47 -17.77 -3.34 -9.06
C PRO A 47 -17.74 -2.30 -10.17
N ILE A 48 -16.59 -1.66 -10.35
CA ILE A 48 -16.31 -0.71 -11.43
C ILE A 48 -15.03 -1.11 -12.17
N GLY A 49 -14.93 -0.71 -13.43
CA GLY A 49 -13.71 -0.90 -14.22
C GLY A 49 -12.56 -0.12 -13.60
N SER A 50 -12.66 1.20 -13.55
CA SER A 50 -11.59 2.06 -13.04
C SER A 50 -12.11 3.39 -12.50
N LEU A 51 -11.32 4.01 -11.60
CA LEU A 51 -11.59 5.32 -11.01
C LEU A 51 -10.38 6.24 -11.24
N ALA A 52 -10.62 7.46 -11.70
CA ALA A 52 -9.60 8.49 -11.89
C ALA A 52 -10.14 9.90 -11.60
N GLY A 53 -9.22 10.86 -11.45
CA GLY A 53 -9.53 12.27 -11.21
C GLY A 53 -9.32 12.70 -9.76
N ASP A 54 -9.79 13.90 -9.41
CA ASP A 54 -9.54 14.59 -8.15
C ASP A 54 -10.80 15.00 -7.37
N GLY A 55 -11.97 14.48 -7.74
CA GLY A 55 -13.25 14.77 -7.10
C GLY A 55 -13.59 13.93 -5.86
N MET A 56 -14.88 13.76 -5.59
CA MET A 56 -15.37 13.10 -4.37
C MET A 56 -16.06 11.76 -4.66
N VAL A 57 -15.85 10.77 -3.81
CA VAL A 57 -16.58 9.50 -3.80
C VAL A 57 -17.27 9.33 -2.45
N LEU A 58 -18.60 9.21 -2.47
CA LEU A 58 -19.43 8.90 -1.31
C LEU A 58 -19.73 7.41 -1.31
N LEU A 59 -19.17 6.66 -0.36
CA LEU A 59 -19.38 5.20 -0.31
C LEU A 59 -20.72 4.83 0.32
N ALA A 60 -21.30 5.70 1.15
CA ALA A 60 -22.60 5.46 1.81
C ALA A 60 -22.72 4.08 2.50
N GLY A 61 -21.62 3.54 3.05
CA GLY A 61 -21.58 2.24 3.71
C GLY A 61 -21.30 1.03 2.80
N HIS A 62 -21.21 1.23 1.49
CA HIS A 62 -20.95 0.17 0.50
C HIS A 62 -19.47 -0.09 0.27
N THR A 63 -19.15 -1.23 -0.34
CA THR A 63 -17.81 -1.51 -0.86
C THR A 63 -17.71 -1.10 -2.32
N LEU A 64 -16.79 -0.20 -2.68
CA LEU A 64 -16.48 0.10 -4.08
C LEU A 64 -15.30 -0.79 -4.55
N SER A 65 -15.54 -1.67 -5.51
CA SER A 65 -14.50 -2.53 -6.10
C SER A 65 -13.94 -1.90 -7.38
N VAL A 66 -12.66 -1.52 -7.37
CA VAL A 66 -11.99 -0.73 -8.42
C VAL A 66 -10.87 -1.52 -9.08
N GLY A 67 -10.73 -1.39 -10.40
CA GLY A 67 -9.61 -1.96 -11.17
C GLY A 67 -9.98 -3.21 -11.97
N ASN A 68 -11.26 -3.57 -12.03
CA ASN A 68 -11.74 -4.78 -12.70
C ASN A 68 -11.47 -4.80 -14.21
N ASN A 69 -11.17 -3.65 -14.83
CA ASN A 69 -10.74 -3.57 -16.24
C ASN A 69 -9.21 -3.61 -16.44
N ASN A 70 -8.45 -3.87 -15.38
CA ASN A 70 -6.99 -3.98 -15.37
C ASN A 70 -6.23 -2.71 -15.77
N LEU A 71 -6.88 -1.54 -15.83
CA LEU A 71 -6.20 -0.30 -16.14
C LEU A 71 -5.39 0.24 -14.96
N ASN A 72 -4.32 0.96 -15.28
CA ASN A 72 -3.60 1.76 -14.32
C ASN A 72 -4.28 3.12 -14.19
N THR A 73 -4.68 3.53 -12.99
CA THR A 73 -5.28 4.84 -12.73
C THR A 73 -4.71 5.53 -11.50
N THR A 74 -4.86 6.85 -11.49
CA THR A 74 -4.56 7.70 -10.34
C THR A 74 -5.84 8.41 -9.92
N PHE A 75 -6.17 8.30 -8.64
CA PHE A 75 -7.22 9.08 -7.99
C PHE A 75 -6.60 9.96 -6.92
N SER A 76 -6.71 11.28 -7.11
CA SER A 76 -6.16 12.30 -6.22
C SER A 76 -7.20 12.96 -5.33
N GLY A 77 -8.48 12.57 -5.49
CA GLY A 77 -9.62 13.06 -4.75
C GLY A 77 -9.79 12.41 -3.37
N VAL A 78 -11.01 12.51 -2.84
CA VAL A 78 -11.36 11.97 -1.51
C VAL A 78 -12.45 10.92 -1.62
N ILE A 79 -12.19 9.75 -1.05
CA ILE A 79 -13.11 8.64 -0.84
C ILE A 79 -13.49 8.62 0.65
N GLN A 80 -14.78 8.74 0.95
CA GLN A 80 -15.28 8.96 2.31
C GLN A 80 -16.47 8.06 2.70
N ASP A 81 -17.04 8.31 3.89
CA ASP A 81 -18.11 7.57 4.55
C ASP A 81 -17.72 6.21 5.17
N SER A 82 -18.70 5.50 5.71
CA SER A 82 -18.48 4.24 6.44
C SER A 82 -18.15 3.03 5.56
N GLY A 83 -18.16 3.19 4.24
CA GLY A 83 -17.92 2.10 3.29
C GLY A 83 -16.45 1.70 3.17
N ALA A 84 -16.20 0.69 2.33
CA ALA A 84 -14.89 0.13 2.08
C ALA A 84 -14.43 0.30 0.62
N LEU A 85 -13.12 0.22 0.41
CA LEU A 85 -12.51 0.17 -0.92
C LEU A 85 -11.95 -1.23 -1.17
N ALA A 86 -12.24 -1.83 -2.32
CA ALA A 86 -11.62 -3.06 -2.77
C ALA A 86 -10.81 -2.81 -4.05
N LYS A 87 -9.51 -3.06 -4.03
CA LYS A 87 -8.65 -3.03 -5.21
C LYS A 87 -8.62 -4.42 -5.85
N ALA A 88 -9.15 -4.50 -7.07
CA ALA A 88 -9.25 -5.70 -7.90
C ALA A 88 -8.51 -5.52 -9.23
N GLY A 89 -8.40 -6.61 -10.00
CA GLY A 89 -7.71 -6.66 -11.29
C GLY A 89 -6.20 -6.45 -11.21
N THR A 90 -5.51 -6.70 -12.32
CA THR A 90 -4.04 -6.71 -12.42
C THR A 90 -3.41 -5.33 -12.51
N GLY A 91 -4.20 -4.31 -12.82
CA GLY A 91 -3.76 -2.92 -12.93
C GLY A 91 -3.32 -2.28 -11.61
N THR A 92 -2.86 -1.04 -11.69
CA THR A 92 -2.38 -0.23 -10.56
C THR A 92 -3.39 0.86 -10.23
N LEU A 93 -3.79 0.97 -8.95
CA LEU A 93 -4.52 2.13 -8.44
C LEU A 93 -3.57 2.97 -7.58
N THR A 94 -3.33 4.22 -7.97
CA THR A 94 -2.54 5.17 -7.18
C THR A 94 -3.46 6.14 -6.46
N LEU A 95 -3.38 6.19 -5.13
CA LEU A 95 -4.13 7.12 -4.29
C LEU A 95 -3.19 8.21 -3.77
N THR A 96 -3.46 9.46 -4.16
CA THR A 96 -2.66 10.62 -3.70
C THR A 96 -3.42 11.57 -2.79
N GLY A 97 -4.74 11.40 -2.67
CA GLY A 97 -5.59 12.18 -1.77
C GLY A 97 -5.59 11.64 -0.33
N ALA A 98 -6.14 12.45 0.59
CA ALA A 98 -6.37 12.06 1.97
C ALA A 98 -7.79 11.49 2.11
N ASN A 99 -7.90 10.18 1.95
CA ASN A 99 -9.16 9.45 2.07
C ASN A 99 -9.59 9.32 3.54
N THR A 100 -10.90 9.34 3.78
CA THR A 100 -11.48 9.38 5.13
C THR A 100 -12.43 8.22 5.42
N HIS A 101 -12.68 7.34 4.44
CA HIS A 101 -13.58 6.21 4.63
C HIS A 101 -13.15 5.29 5.79
N THR A 102 -14.13 4.69 6.48
CA THR A 102 -13.87 3.95 7.73
C THR A 102 -14.03 2.44 7.61
N GLY A 103 -14.68 1.92 6.56
CA GLY A 103 -14.87 0.48 6.33
C GLY A 103 -13.61 -0.28 5.96
N GLY A 104 -12.51 0.43 5.67
CA GLY A 104 -11.20 -0.14 5.37
C GLY A 104 -10.91 -0.31 3.88
N THR A 105 -9.75 -0.87 3.58
CA THR A 105 -9.30 -1.13 2.21
C THR A 105 -8.83 -2.57 2.08
N THR A 106 -9.30 -3.28 1.05
CA THR A 106 -8.82 -4.62 0.68
C THR A 106 -8.08 -4.56 -0.65
N VAL A 107 -6.94 -5.22 -0.76
CA VAL A 107 -6.22 -5.43 -2.02
C VAL A 107 -6.23 -6.92 -2.33
N SER A 108 -6.98 -7.28 -3.37
CA SER A 108 -7.15 -8.68 -3.80
C SER A 108 -6.39 -9.01 -5.08
N ALA A 109 -5.94 -8.01 -5.84
CA ALA A 109 -5.08 -8.20 -7.01
C ALA A 109 -4.39 -6.89 -7.44
N GLY A 110 -3.35 -7.03 -8.27
CA GLY A 110 -2.63 -5.92 -8.86
C GLY A 110 -1.87 -5.11 -7.81
N THR A 111 -1.74 -3.79 -8.02
CA THR A 111 -1.00 -2.92 -7.11
C THR A 111 -1.86 -1.77 -6.59
N LEU A 112 -1.83 -1.53 -5.29
CA LEU A 112 -2.30 -0.30 -4.66
C LEU A 112 -1.08 0.55 -4.24
N ILE A 113 -0.97 1.76 -4.78
CA ILE A 113 0.11 2.70 -4.43
C ILE A 113 -0.44 3.82 -3.54
N ALA A 114 0.02 3.86 -2.29
CA ALA A 114 -0.21 4.98 -1.38
C ALA A 114 0.81 6.10 -1.64
N SER A 115 0.37 7.25 -2.15
CA SER A 115 1.23 8.40 -2.51
C SER A 115 0.69 9.73 -1.97
N ASN A 116 -0.15 9.70 -0.95
CA ASN A 116 -0.64 10.89 -0.27
C ASN A 116 0.47 11.61 0.50
N ARG A 117 0.35 12.95 0.59
CA ARG A 117 1.30 13.79 1.37
C ARG A 117 0.89 13.96 2.83
N SER A 118 -0.41 13.88 3.12
CA SER A 118 -1.00 14.02 4.45
C SER A 118 -2.23 13.12 4.58
N GLY A 119 -2.74 12.95 5.81
CA GLY A 119 -3.89 12.09 6.06
C GLY A 119 -3.59 10.61 5.84
N SER A 120 -4.55 9.87 5.27
CA SER A 120 -4.40 8.46 4.93
C SER A 120 -4.73 8.22 3.46
N ALA A 121 -3.88 7.50 2.72
CA ALA A 121 -4.23 7.08 1.37
C ALA A 121 -5.38 6.06 1.34
N THR A 122 -5.59 5.30 2.41
CA THR A 122 -6.49 4.13 2.42
C THR A 122 -7.62 4.26 3.45
N GLY A 123 -8.00 5.50 3.79
CA GLY A 123 -8.98 5.75 4.85
C GLY A 123 -8.45 5.43 6.25
N THR A 124 -9.35 5.39 7.23
CA THR A 124 -9.00 5.19 8.65
C THR A 124 -9.22 3.75 9.13
N GLY A 125 -9.97 2.95 8.36
CA GLY A 125 -10.17 1.51 8.59
C GLY A 125 -8.91 0.67 8.33
N SER A 126 -8.99 -0.63 8.62
CA SER A 126 -7.88 -1.57 8.38
C SER A 126 -7.58 -1.75 6.89
N VAL A 127 -6.32 -2.06 6.58
CA VAL A 127 -5.87 -2.44 5.25
C VAL A 127 -5.52 -3.93 5.24
N ASN A 128 -6.20 -4.71 4.39
CA ASN A 128 -5.93 -6.12 4.19
C ASN A 128 -5.45 -6.36 2.76
N VAL A 129 -4.22 -6.86 2.60
CA VAL A 129 -3.70 -7.29 1.30
C VAL A 129 -3.80 -8.80 1.26
N SER A 130 -4.85 -9.31 0.64
CA SER A 130 -5.11 -10.75 0.54
C SER A 130 -4.31 -11.38 -0.60
N ALA A 131 -4.21 -10.67 -1.72
CA ALA A 131 -3.35 -11.01 -2.84
C ALA A 131 -2.98 -9.71 -3.62
N GLY A 132 -1.80 -9.67 -4.21
CA GLY A 132 -1.28 -8.47 -4.88
C GLY A 132 -0.34 -7.64 -4.01
N THR A 133 -0.19 -6.36 -4.34
CA THR A 133 0.91 -5.53 -3.83
C THR A 133 0.42 -4.23 -3.19
N LEU A 134 0.89 -3.95 -1.97
CA LEU A 134 0.87 -2.62 -1.37
C LEU A 134 2.22 -1.93 -1.56
N SER A 135 2.19 -0.74 -2.14
CA SER A 135 3.38 0.04 -2.50
C SER A 135 3.22 1.52 -2.17
N GLY A 136 4.29 2.28 -2.34
CA GLY A 136 4.28 3.73 -2.33
C GLY A 136 5.08 4.35 -1.18
N LYS A 137 4.93 5.67 -1.07
CA LYS A 137 5.69 6.53 -0.15
C LYS A 137 4.80 7.39 0.75
N GLY A 138 3.52 7.05 0.80
CA GLY A 138 2.50 7.80 1.51
C GLY A 138 2.35 7.40 2.97
N ILE A 139 1.19 7.75 3.52
CA ILE A 139 0.79 7.51 4.90
C ILE A 139 -0.47 6.67 4.91
N ILE A 140 -0.47 5.61 5.73
CA ILE A 140 -1.62 4.74 6.00
C ILE A 140 -1.93 4.81 7.50
N GLN A 141 -3.17 5.14 7.85
CA GLN A 141 -3.61 5.24 9.24
C GLN A 141 -4.19 3.94 9.81
N GLY A 142 -4.69 3.05 8.94
CA GLY A 142 -5.16 1.73 9.29
C GLY A 142 -4.05 0.80 9.75
N ALA A 143 -4.42 -0.22 10.54
CA ALA A 143 -3.54 -1.38 10.72
C ALA A 143 -3.44 -2.13 9.39
N VAL A 144 -2.25 -2.66 9.07
CA VAL A 144 -1.98 -3.35 7.80
C VAL A 144 -1.69 -4.82 8.04
N THR A 145 -2.41 -5.69 7.33
CA THR A 145 -2.16 -7.13 7.30
C THR A 145 -1.87 -7.56 5.87
N LEU A 146 -0.76 -8.28 5.68
CA LEU A 146 -0.33 -8.84 4.39
C LEU A 146 -0.48 -10.36 4.47
N GLY A 147 -1.26 -10.93 3.57
CA GLY A 147 -1.30 -12.36 3.32
C GLY A 147 -2.46 -13.12 3.96
N THR A 148 -2.45 -14.41 3.68
CA THR A 148 -3.42 -15.49 3.91
C THR A 148 -4.78 -15.31 3.26
N GLY A 149 -4.80 -14.58 2.14
CA GLY A 149 -5.90 -14.62 1.17
C GLY A 149 -5.95 -15.86 0.27
N ASN A 150 -5.13 -16.88 0.59
CA ASN A 150 -4.91 -18.19 -0.06
C ASN A 150 -4.94 -18.20 -1.60
N GLY A 151 -3.78 -17.83 -2.16
CA GLY A 151 -3.37 -17.75 -3.56
C GLY A 151 -1.86 -17.49 -3.60
N ALA A 152 -1.34 -16.70 -4.56
CA ALA A 152 0.11 -16.44 -4.75
C ALA A 152 0.82 -15.61 -3.66
N GLY A 153 0.16 -15.29 -2.53
CA GLY A 153 0.69 -14.46 -1.46
C GLY A 153 0.52 -12.95 -1.68
N ALA A 154 0.77 -12.17 -0.63
CA ALA A 154 0.69 -10.71 -0.63
C ALA A 154 2.09 -10.07 -0.58
N VAL A 155 2.28 -8.97 -1.29
CA VAL A 155 3.55 -8.26 -1.36
C VAL A 155 3.44 -6.89 -0.69
N LEU A 156 4.39 -6.59 0.19
CA LEU A 156 4.71 -5.22 0.57
C LEU A 156 5.97 -4.79 -0.16
N GLY A 157 5.97 -3.63 -0.82
CA GLY A 157 7.18 -3.10 -1.44
C GLY A 157 7.07 -1.60 -1.68
N PRO A 158 7.71 -0.74 -0.86
CA PRO A 158 7.57 0.71 -0.94
C PRO A 158 7.84 1.32 -2.32
N SER A 159 8.75 0.73 -3.09
CA SER A 159 9.16 1.25 -4.40
C SER A 159 8.80 0.34 -5.58
N VAL A 160 7.80 -0.53 -5.48
CA VAL A 160 7.40 -1.37 -6.63
C VAL A 160 6.99 -0.49 -7.81
N GLY A 161 7.57 -0.77 -8.99
CA GLY A 161 7.39 0.06 -10.20
C GLY A 161 8.27 1.32 -10.27
N SER A 162 9.14 1.55 -9.29
CA SER A 162 10.10 2.67 -9.24
C SER A 162 11.53 2.17 -9.06
N ASN A 163 12.50 2.82 -9.72
CA ASN A 163 13.94 2.59 -9.48
C ASN A 163 14.49 3.41 -8.30
N GLN A 164 13.66 4.29 -7.73
CA GLN A 164 14.00 5.10 -6.57
C GLN A 164 13.40 4.46 -5.33
N PRO A 165 14.25 4.07 -4.36
CA PRO A 165 13.79 3.58 -3.09
C PRO A 165 12.90 4.59 -2.36
N ALA A 166 11.94 4.09 -1.57
CA ALA A 166 10.83 4.84 -1.01
C ALA A 166 10.59 4.50 0.46
N ARG A 167 10.02 5.45 1.20
CA ARG A 167 9.61 5.27 2.60
C ARG A 167 8.09 5.25 2.70
N LEU A 168 7.52 4.12 3.10
CA LEU A 168 6.09 4.00 3.41
C LEU A 168 5.86 4.17 4.92
N THR A 169 4.87 4.96 5.31
CA THR A 169 4.56 5.21 6.73
C THR A 169 3.23 4.61 7.13
N LEU A 170 3.26 3.65 8.07
CA LEU A 170 2.08 3.04 8.68
C LEU A 170 1.96 3.57 10.11
N LYS A 171 0.81 4.16 10.46
CA LYS A 171 0.60 4.75 11.80
C LYS A 171 0.17 3.73 12.86
N LYS A 172 -0.15 2.51 12.44
CA LYS A 172 -0.59 1.38 13.29
C LYS A 172 0.28 0.15 13.02
N THR A 173 -0.20 -1.00 13.49
CA THR A 173 0.49 -2.29 13.39
C THR A 173 0.66 -2.74 11.94
N LEU A 174 1.74 -3.47 11.71
CA LEU A 174 2.06 -4.16 10.48
C LEU A 174 2.19 -5.67 10.75
N THR A 175 1.39 -6.48 10.08
CA THR A 175 1.42 -7.94 10.21
C THR A 175 1.75 -8.59 8.87
N PHE A 176 2.83 -9.37 8.83
CA PHE A 176 3.17 -10.26 7.74
C PHE A 176 2.68 -11.67 8.07
N LYS A 177 1.73 -12.19 7.30
CA LYS A 177 1.28 -13.59 7.39
C LYS A 177 2.24 -14.51 6.66
N ALA A 178 2.10 -15.82 6.90
CA ALA A 178 3.02 -16.85 6.44
C ALA A 178 3.30 -16.88 4.92
N ASP A 179 2.36 -16.44 4.08
CA ASP A 179 2.47 -16.41 2.61
C ASP A 179 2.85 -15.03 2.06
N SER A 180 3.17 -14.07 2.94
CA SER A 180 3.52 -12.71 2.52
C SER A 180 5.00 -12.55 2.18
N ASN A 181 5.32 -11.58 1.33
CA ASN A 181 6.67 -11.21 0.93
C ASN A 181 6.92 -9.72 1.15
N TYR A 182 8.05 -9.38 1.76
CA TYR A 182 8.55 -8.00 1.82
C TYR A 182 9.63 -7.79 0.76
N THR A 183 9.31 -7.08 -0.32
CA THR A 183 10.28 -6.64 -1.31
C THR A 183 10.97 -5.37 -0.84
N TYR A 184 12.28 -5.46 -0.62
CA TYR A 184 13.14 -4.40 -0.14
C TYR A 184 14.16 -3.99 -1.20
N LYS A 185 14.06 -2.75 -1.70
CA LYS A 185 15.02 -2.22 -2.68
C LYS A 185 16.16 -1.44 -2.04
N LEU A 186 17.39 -1.70 -2.44
CA LEU A 186 18.58 -0.91 -2.08
C LEU A 186 19.31 -0.44 -3.34
N ASN A 187 19.46 0.88 -3.51
CA ASN A 187 20.34 1.47 -4.52
C ASN A 187 21.75 1.66 -3.95
N THR A 188 22.69 0.82 -4.40
CA THR A 188 24.05 0.80 -3.87
C THR A 188 24.90 1.97 -4.36
N ASN A 189 24.54 2.63 -5.47
CA ASN A 189 25.31 3.77 -5.98
C ASN A 189 25.29 4.97 -5.01
N ASN A 190 24.12 5.21 -4.41
CA ASN A 190 23.86 6.35 -3.53
C ASN A 190 23.47 5.96 -2.10
N ALA A 191 23.56 4.67 -1.76
CA ALA A 191 23.21 4.14 -0.43
C ALA A 191 21.82 4.60 0.04
N ARG A 192 20.82 4.52 -0.86
CA ARG A 192 19.42 4.76 -0.51
C ARG A 192 18.66 3.45 -0.57
N ALA A 193 17.77 3.22 0.38
CA ALA A 193 17.00 2.01 0.45
C ALA A 193 15.53 2.28 0.75
N ASP A 194 14.71 1.27 0.49
CA ASP A 194 13.32 1.26 0.91
C ASP A 194 13.25 1.29 2.42
N GLN A 195 12.16 1.79 2.96
CA GLN A 195 11.89 1.70 4.38
C GLN A 195 10.39 1.63 4.64
N VAL A 196 10.00 0.83 5.62
CA VAL A 196 8.66 0.86 6.19
C VAL A 196 8.76 1.36 7.63
N ILE A 197 7.94 2.34 7.99
CA ILE A 197 7.73 2.71 9.40
C ILE A 197 6.40 2.09 9.85
N ALA A 198 6.36 1.44 11.01
CA ALA A 198 5.15 0.90 11.60
C ALA A 198 5.14 1.08 13.12
N LYS A 199 3.96 0.99 13.76
CA LYS A 199 3.81 1.05 15.22
C LYS A 199 3.43 -0.33 15.76
N GLY A 200 4.42 -1.20 15.84
CA GLY A 200 4.27 -2.63 16.16
C GLY A 200 4.33 -3.47 14.91
N VAL A 201 5.16 -4.51 14.94
CA VAL A 201 5.41 -5.39 13.80
C VAL A 201 5.34 -6.84 14.24
N THR A 202 4.62 -7.64 13.46
CA THR A 202 4.53 -9.10 13.64
C THR A 202 4.84 -9.77 12.32
N ILE A 203 5.76 -10.73 12.35
CA ILE A 203 6.19 -11.54 11.21
C ILE A 203 5.91 -12.99 11.56
N GLU A 204 4.88 -13.56 10.94
CA GLU A 204 4.52 -14.95 11.15
C GLU A 204 5.47 -15.89 10.40
N SER A 205 5.67 -17.08 10.95
CA SER A 205 6.53 -18.10 10.36
C SER A 205 6.10 -18.41 8.92
N GLY A 206 7.06 -18.35 7.99
CA GLY A 206 6.84 -18.55 6.56
C GLY A 206 6.99 -17.28 5.72
N ALA A 207 6.72 -16.10 6.30
CA ALA A 207 6.85 -14.83 5.59
C ALA A 207 8.26 -14.65 5.03
N GLN A 208 8.37 -14.13 3.82
CA GLN A 208 9.62 -14.02 3.07
C GLN A 208 10.11 -12.57 2.98
N PHE A 209 11.41 -12.41 2.81
CA PHE A 209 12.08 -11.15 2.52
C PHE A 209 12.81 -11.23 1.18
N ASP A 210 12.46 -10.36 0.25
CA ASP A 210 13.05 -10.29 -1.09
C ASP A 210 13.95 -9.05 -1.22
N PHE A 211 15.26 -9.26 -1.21
CA PHE A 211 16.25 -8.18 -1.33
C PHE A 211 16.56 -7.86 -2.80
N GLN A 212 16.31 -6.63 -3.21
CA GLN A 212 16.54 -6.16 -4.57
C GLN A 212 17.61 -5.06 -4.63
N ALA A 213 18.81 -5.42 -5.08
CA ALA A 213 19.88 -4.45 -5.32
C ALA A 213 19.70 -3.72 -6.66
N VAL A 214 19.71 -2.39 -6.63
CA VAL A 214 19.93 -1.53 -7.80
C VAL A 214 21.39 -1.13 -7.81
N ALA A 215 22.09 -1.48 -8.90
CA ALA A 215 23.53 -1.37 -9.06
C ALA A 215 24.36 -2.28 -8.13
N ASN A 216 25.68 -2.29 -8.35
CA ASN A 216 26.61 -3.19 -7.68
C ASN A 216 27.84 -2.47 -7.10
N LYS A 217 27.65 -1.25 -6.58
CA LYS A 217 28.72 -0.51 -5.91
C LYS A 217 29.04 -1.17 -4.57
N ARG A 218 30.33 -1.28 -4.24
CA ARG A 218 30.76 -1.68 -2.90
C ARG A 218 30.47 -0.52 -1.93
N LEU A 219 29.68 -0.82 -0.91
CA LEU A 219 29.31 0.09 0.16
C LEU A 219 30.40 0.09 1.24
N THR A 220 30.43 1.17 2.02
CA THR A 220 31.37 1.28 3.14
C THR A 220 30.94 0.33 4.26
N SER A 221 31.87 -0.48 4.77
CA SER A 221 31.62 -1.30 5.97
C SER A 221 31.14 -0.44 7.13
N GLY A 222 30.16 -0.93 7.88
CA GLY A 222 29.48 -0.19 8.95
C GLY A 222 28.32 0.69 8.47
N THR A 223 28.05 0.79 7.16
CA THR A 223 26.81 1.43 6.69
C THR A 223 25.60 0.60 7.14
N VAL A 224 24.63 1.22 7.82
CA VAL A 224 23.43 0.53 8.31
C VAL A 224 22.20 1.05 7.55
N PHE A 225 21.35 0.13 7.10
CA PHE A 225 20.06 0.45 6.51
C PHE A 225 18.93 -0.10 7.38
N THR A 226 17.96 0.74 7.72
CA THR A 226 16.76 0.32 8.45
C THR A 226 15.68 -0.07 7.45
N ALA A 227 15.42 -1.38 7.31
CA ALA A 227 14.38 -1.89 6.41
C ALA A 227 12.99 -1.73 6.99
N ILE A 228 12.83 -1.97 8.30
CA ILE A 228 11.60 -1.71 9.05
C ILE A 228 11.97 -0.93 10.29
N SER A 229 11.35 0.24 10.47
CA SER A 229 11.42 1.00 11.72
C SER A 229 10.16 0.73 12.56
N ASN A 230 10.34 0.12 13.72
CA ASN A 230 9.26 -0.25 14.64
C ASN A 230 9.15 0.76 15.78
N THR A 231 8.25 1.73 15.59
CA THR A 231 8.04 2.83 16.55
C THR A 231 7.24 2.44 17.81
N SER A 232 6.92 1.16 18.00
CA SER A 232 6.32 0.70 19.26
C SER A 232 7.39 0.46 20.32
N ALA A 233 6.99 0.35 21.59
CA ALA A 233 7.93 0.01 22.66
C ALA A 233 8.33 -1.48 22.67
N ASN A 234 7.58 -2.34 21.98
CA ASN A 234 7.82 -3.77 21.96
C ASN A 234 8.76 -4.14 20.80
N PRO A 235 9.58 -5.20 20.95
CA PRO A 235 10.35 -5.77 19.85
C PRO A 235 9.48 -6.19 18.66
N ILE A 236 10.10 -6.33 17.48
CA ILE A 236 9.47 -7.05 16.37
C ILE A 236 9.22 -8.49 16.84
N SER A 237 8.00 -8.98 16.65
CA SER A 237 7.66 -10.37 16.95
C SER A 237 7.91 -11.24 15.72
N GLY A 238 8.82 -12.22 15.83
CA GLY A 238 9.18 -13.14 14.75
C GLY A 238 10.24 -12.59 13.78
N THR A 239 10.62 -13.42 12.80
CA THR A 239 11.60 -13.11 11.76
C THR A 239 11.13 -13.63 10.41
N PHE A 240 11.60 -13.04 9.31
CA PHE A 240 11.38 -13.60 7.98
C PHE A 240 12.11 -14.94 7.85
N ALA A 241 11.47 -15.92 7.22
CA ALA A 241 11.94 -17.30 7.17
C ALA A 241 13.31 -17.45 6.48
N ASN A 242 13.60 -16.59 5.50
CA ASN A 242 14.85 -16.55 4.75
C ASN A 242 15.79 -15.42 5.21
N LEU A 243 15.49 -14.73 6.32
CA LEU A 243 16.33 -13.68 6.87
C LEU A 243 16.38 -13.78 8.42
N PRO A 244 17.01 -14.82 8.99
CA PRO A 244 17.09 -14.99 10.45
C PRO A 244 17.92 -13.88 11.13
N ASP A 245 17.63 -13.62 12.40
CA ASP A 245 18.40 -12.66 13.21
C ASP A 245 19.87 -13.07 13.34
N GLY A 246 20.78 -12.09 13.25
CA GLY A 246 22.24 -12.30 13.32
C GLY A 246 22.87 -12.96 12.08
N SER A 247 22.07 -13.42 11.11
CA SER A 247 22.58 -14.04 9.89
C SER A 247 23.30 -13.03 8.98
N THR A 248 24.11 -13.55 8.06
CA THR A 248 24.73 -12.76 6.99
C THR A 248 24.33 -13.29 5.62
N PHE A 249 24.19 -12.38 4.65
CA PHE A 249 24.00 -12.76 3.25
C PHE A 249 24.76 -11.81 2.32
N THR A 250 25.09 -12.29 1.13
CA THR A 250 25.78 -11.52 0.10
C THR A 250 24.81 -11.08 -0.97
N ALA A 251 24.81 -9.80 -1.32
CA ALA A 251 24.14 -9.27 -2.50
C ALA A 251 25.13 -8.46 -3.34
N GLY A 252 25.52 -9.03 -4.48
CA GLY A 252 26.56 -8.45 -5.34
C GLY A 252 27.90 -8.38 -4.63
N ARG A 253 28.44 -7.16 -4.47
CA ARG A 253 29.74 -6.89 -3.83
C ARG A 253 29.67 -6.60 -2.33
N ASN A 254 28.50 -6.76 -1.71
CA ASN A 254 28.25 -6.36 -0.34
C ASN A 254 27.76 -7.56 0.49
N ASN A 255 28.32 -7.69 1.69
CA ASN A 255 27.82 -8.60 2.72
C ASN A 255 26.99 -7.79 3.71
N PHE A 256 25.83 -8.30 4.10
CA PHE A 256 24.92 -7.67 5.04
C PHE A 256 24.71 -8.57 6.24
N GLN A 257 24.87 -8.02 7.44
CA GLN A 257 24.46 -8.64 8.69
C GLN A 257 23.07 -8.15 9.08
N VAL A 258 22.21 -9.09 9.45
CA VAL A 258 20.81 -8.85 9.84
C VAL A 258 20.72 -8.63 11.34
N SER A 259 19.91 -7.65 11.77
CA SER A 259 19.51 -7.49 13.17
C SER A 259 18.05 -7.07 13.28
N TYR A 260 17.25 -7.75 14.10
CA TYR A 260 15.88 -7.36 14.49
C TYR A 260 15.83 -6.52 15.78
N SER A 261 17.00 -6.21 16.32
CA SER A 261 17.22 -5.37 17.51
C SER A 261 18.08 -4.14 17.18
N GLY A 262 18.17 -3.77 15.90
CA GLY A 262 18.94 -2.62 15.45
C GLY A 262 18.21 -1.30 15.71
N GLY A 263 18.80 -0.20 15.22
CA GLY A 263 18.20 1.14 15.34
C GLY A 263 18.13 1.60 16.79
N ASP A 264 16.92 1.81 17.30
CA ASP A 264 16.60 2.14 18.70
C ASP A 264 16.38 0.89 19.59
N GLY A 265 16.68 -0.31 19.08
CA GLY A 265 16.66 -1.57 19.83
C GLY A 265 15.60 -2.57 19.37
N ASN A 266 14.75 -2.19 18.42
CA ASN A 266 13.68 -3.04 17.90
C ASN A 266 13.40 -2.84 16.40
N ASP A 267 14.36 -2.34 15.63
CA ASP A 267 14.25 -2.20 14.18
C ASP A 267 14.83 -3.42 13.44
N LEU A 268 14.31 -3.71 12.24
CA LEU A 268 14.99 -4.59 11.29
C LEU A 268 16.03 -3.77 10.51
N THR A 269 17.30 -4.03 10.77
CA THR A 269 18.43 -3.37 10.12
C THR A 269 19.34 -4.34 9.38
N LEU A 270 19.99 -3.82 8.34
CA LEU A 270 20.98 -4.49 7.51
C LEU A 270 22.29 -3.68 7.55
N ALA A 271 23.30 -4.21 8.24
CA ALA A 271 24.61 -3.57 8.36
C ALA A 271 25.59 -4.14 7.33
N VAL A 272 26.28 -3.29 6.59
CA VAL A 272 27.35 -3.71 5.67
C VAL A 272 28.53 -4.20 6.48
N VAL A 273 28.95 -5.44 6.28
CA VAL A 273 30.11 -6.07 6.94
C VAL A 273 31.18 -6.43 5.91
N PRO A 274 32.44 -6.67 6.35
CA PRO A 274 33.54 -7.02 5.46
C PRO A 274 33.27 -8.21 4.51
#